data_AF-A0A938X2N5-F1
#
_entry.id   AF-A0A938X2N5-F1
#
_cell.length_a   1.000
_cell.length_b   1.000
_cell.length_c   1.000
_cell.angle_alpha   90.00
_cell.angle_beta   90.00
_cell.angle_gamma   90.00
#
_symmetry.space_group_name_H-M   'P 1'
#
loop_
_entity.id
_entity.type
_entity.pdbx_description
1 polymer ?
#
loop_
_entity_poly.entity_id
_entity_poly.type
_entity_poly.pdbx_seq_one_letter_code
_entity_poly.pdbx_strand_id
1 'polypeptide(L)'
;MYQRILKHSISLSVTGAVLLGILGTAVYAAAFLGTWALAEIPGYLVTGIVFGLLFLYPLILTGINLASLFTGFRNPEAMRKLRHFQWITLLLGSLYSLILLAFSDITTADWTQTLYNDQKHAPIWPDGMLTVAVLSCLGIAGYLFLSAVRITRIPPLISVLAIASMYIGMLECALWILQVFDPDLLNGRFYLCLFPLNCIFMGVRVIRLKIEEWRKGQEKESPEEIKGFRNRGLEWMNEKLTSSASWPGAAFLLMWPLLGILICILTLFGQQPDHVIRAWTQTSDWRLSGQVSPQNLYYDEHYLCTVAAGGHRKVVKPLRMGLRHGHPVIVNRQLCVANAFEQILEERLPKTHRRIRDFYDTYGFPLAKRIRSPYAADAVYFLMKPLEWIFLAVIYAVDVRPENRIAVQYLPERFSK
;
A
#
# COMPACT_ATOMS: atom_id res chain seq x y z
N MET A 1 -21.87 -6.98 26.18
CA MET A 1 -21.08 -6.33 25.09
C MET A 1 -21.83 -5.14 24.44
N TYR A 2 -23.08 -5.33 23.99
CA TYR A 2 -23.92 -4.31 23.33
C TYR A 2 -24.04 -2.95 24.08
N GLN A 3 -24.32 -2.96 25.39
CA GLN A 3 -24.42 -1.69 26.17
C GLN A 3 -23.06 -0.99 26.38
N ARG A 4 -21.93 -1.69 26.28
CA ARG A 4 -20.59 -1.10 26.47
C ARG A 4 -20.13 -0.33 25.21
N ILE A 5 -20.45 -0.82 24.01
CA ILE A 5 -20.17 -0.12 22.74
C ILE A 5 -20.96 1.19 22.66
N LEU A 6 -22.19 1.20 23.17
CA LEU A 6 -23.08 2.36 23.25
C LEU A 6 -22.56 3.49 24.15
N LYS A 7 -21.79 3.13 25.19
CA LYS A 7 -21.11 4.08 26.09
C LYS A 7 -19.81 4.62 25.50
N HIS A 8 -19.25 4.00 24.47
CA HIS A 8 -18.01 4.47 23.86
C HIS A 8 -18.28 5.73 23.02
N SER A 9 -17.83 6.87 23.52
CA SER A 9 -17.75 8.10 22.74
C SER A 9 -16.63 7.99 21.71
N ILE A 10 -16.77 8.71 20.59
CA ILE A 10 -15.69 8.89 19.61
C ILE A 10 -14.44 9.42 20.32
N SER A 11 -14.60 10.41 21.20
CA SER A 11 -13.51 10.94 22.03
C SER A 11 -12.83 9.85 22.86
N LEU A 12 -13.60 8.98 23.52
CA LEU A 12 -13.06 7.89 24.33
C LEU A 12 -12.24 6.90 23.50
N SER A 13 -12.67 6.60 22.27
CA SER A 13 -11.91 5.70 21.37
C SER A 13 -10.57 6.31 20.92
N VAL A 14 -10.55 7.61 20.63
CA VAL A 14 -9.33 8.33 20.22
C VAL A 14 -8.39 8.47 21.42
N THR A 15 -8.90 8.92 22.56
CA THR A 15 -8.12 9.05 23.80
C THR A 15 -7.55 7.70 24.23
N GLY A 16 -8.33 6.62 24.13
CA GLY A 16 -7.84 5.27 24.39
C GLY A 16 -6.67 4.86 23.48
N ALA A 17 -6.77 5.14 22.18
CA ALA A 17 -5.69 4.87 21.22
C ALA A 17 -4.41 5.64 21.57
N VAL A 18 -4.55 6.94 21.88
CA VAL A 18 -3.43 7.81 22.24
C VAL A 18 -2.77 7.37 23.55
N LEU A 19 -3.55 7.08 24.60
CA LEU A 19 -3.01 6.64 25.89
C LEU A 19 -2.27 5.29 25.76
N LEU A 20 -2.82 4.35 24.98
CA LEU A 20 -2.14 3.08 24.70
C LEU A 20 -0.86 3.28 23.90
N GLY A 21 -0.85 4.23 22.95
CA GLY A 21 0.34 4.57 22.19
C GLY A 21 1.44 5.15 23.08
N ILE A 22 1.11 6.13 23.92
CA ILE A 22 2.04 6.74 24.90
C ILE A 22 2.58 5.70 25.87
N LEU A 23 1.71 4.83 26.39
CA LEU A 23 2.11 3.74 27.29
C LEU A 23 3.06 2.78 26.58
N GLY A 24 2.76 2.37 25.36
CA GLY A 24 3.59 1.47 24.56
C GLY A 24 4.98 2.06 24.31
N THR A 25 5.07 3.33 23.93
CA THR A 25 6.35 4.02 23.74
C THR A 25 7.15 4.17 25.03
N ALA A 26 6.47 4.44 26.16
CA ALA A 26 7.13 4.52 27.46
C ALA A 26 7.71 3.17 27.89
N VAL A 27 6.98 2.07 27.68
CA VAL A 27 7.46 0.71 27.97
C VAL A 27 8.62 0.33 27.05
N TYR A 28 8.57 0.69 25.77
CA TYR A 28 9.67 0.44 24.85
C TYR A 28 10.95 1.20 25.26
N ALA A 29 10.82 2.50 25.57
CA ALA A 29 11.94 3.29 26.04
C ALA A 29 12.54 2.73 27.35
N ALA A 30 11.68 2.31 28.28
CA ALA A 30 12.07 1.65 29.52
C ALA A 30 12.91 0.39 29.31
N ALA A 31 12.45 -0.47 28.39
CA ALA A 31 12.98 -1.81 28.22
C ALA A 31 14.22 -1.86 27.31
N PHE A 32 14.34 -0.94 26.34
CA PHE A 32 15.32 -1.07 25.26
C PHE A 32 16.31 0.09 25.15
N LEU A 33 15.95 1.30 25.58
CA LEU A 33 16.81 2.47 25.42
C LEU A 33 17.62 2.77 26.69
N GLY A 34 17.19 2.31 27.87
CA GLY A 34 17.91 2.49 29.14
C GLY A 34 18.06 3.96 29.59
N THR A 35 17.63 4.92 28.78
CA THR A 35 17.77 6.36 28.98
C THR A 35 16.43 6.98 29.34
N TRP A 36 16.25 7.32 30.61
CA TRP A 36 15.13 8.12 31.12
C TRP A 36 15.49 9.60 31.26
N ALA A 37 16.28 10.14 30.33
CA ALA A 37 16.61 11.55 30.36
C ALA A 37 15.29 12.35 30.28
N LEU A 38 15.02 13.17 31.30
CA LEU A 38 13.79 13.99 31.36
C LEU A 38 13.62 14.87 30.11
N ALA A 39 14.73 15.23 29.46
CA ALA A 39 14.76 16.00 28.21
C ALA A 39 14.14 15.28 27.00
N GLU A 40 14.10 13.94 27.00
CA GLU A 40 13.56 13.13 25.89
C GLU A 40 12.07 12.82 26.05
N ILE A 41 11.47 13.11 27.21
CA ILE A 41 10.05 12.87 27.51
C ILE A 41 9.10 13.49 26.47
N PRO A 42 9.30 14.75 26.02
CA PRO A 42 8.46 15.34 24.98
C PRO A 42 8.51 14.54 23.67
N GLY A 43 9.69 14.02 23.29
CA GLY A 43 9.88 13.21 22.10
C GLY A 43 9.13 11.88 22.17
N TYR A 44 9.21 11.19 23.31
CA TYR A 44 8.46 9.95 23.53
C TYR A 44 6.95 10.17 23.53
N LEU A 45 6.47 11.29 24.08
CA LEU A 45 5.06 11.63 24.11
C LEU A 45 4.51 11.90 22.70
N VAL A 46 5.23 12.68 21.88
CA VAL A 46 4.86 12.91 20.47
C VAL A 46 4.84 11.60 19.70
N THR A 47 5.88 10.77 19.85
CA THR A 47 5.97 9.46 19.19
C THR A 47 4.80 8.56 19.59
N GLY A 48 4.46 8.52 20.88
CA GLY A 48 3.34 7.74 21.39
C GLY A 48 1.98 8.21 20.86
N ILE A 49 1.77 9.52 20.73
CA ILE A 49 0.57 10.08 20.10
C ILE A 49 0.47 9.65 18.64
N VAL A 50 1.55 9.84 17.86
CA VAL A 50 1.60 9.46 16.45
C VAL A 50 1.36 7.96 16.28
N PHE A 51 2.00 7.13 17.10
CA PHE A 51 1.83 5.69 17.09
C PHE A 51 0.38 5.28 17.40
N GLY A 52 -0.21 5.86 18.45
CA GLY A 52 -1.60 5.62 18.83
C GLY A 52 -2.59 6.00 17.72
N LEU A 53 -2.39 7.14 17.07
CA LEU A 53 -3.28 7.63 16.02
C LEU A 53 -3.12 6.88 14.68
N LEU A 54 -1.90 6.56 14.25
CA LEU A 54 -1.66 5.95 12.93
C LEU A 54 -1.73 4.43 12.94
N PHE A 55 -1.41 3.77 14.05
CA PHE A 55 -1.32 2.30 14.10
C PHE A 55 -2.36 1.66 15.02
N LEU A 56 -2.71 2.26 16.16
CA LEU A 56 -3.71 1.66 17.06
C LEU A 56 -5.14 2.06 16.70
N TYR A 57 -5.37 3.31 16.32
CA TYR A 57 -6.72 3.79 16.01
C TYR A 57 -7.38 3.06 14.82
N PRO A 58 -6.69 2.73 13.71
CA PRO A 58 -7.27 1.92 12.64
C PRO A 58 -7.73 0.53 13.11
N LEU A 59 -6.99 -0.09 14.03
CA LEU A 59 -7.35 -1.38 14.62
C LEU A 59 -8.60 -1.25 15.50
N ILE A 60 -8.69 -0.18 16.29
CA ILE A 60 -9.88 0.12 17.10
C ILE A 60 -11.11 0.34 16.20
N LEU A 61 -10.98 1.12 15.12
CA LEU A 61 -12.07 1.31 14.15
C LEU A 61 -12.49 -0.02 13.52
N THR A 62 -11.53 -0.88 13.18
CA THR A 62 -11.78 -2.23 12.66
C THR A 62 -12.55 -3.08 13.66
N GLY A 63 -12.15 -3.06 14.93
CA GLY A 63 -12.87 -3.75 16.02
C GLY A 63 -14.29 -3.22 16.22
N ILE A 64 -14.50 -1.91 16.12
CA ILE A 64 -15.83 -1.29 16.22
C ILE A 64 -16.72 -1.71 15.04
N ASN A 65 -16.22 -1.69 13.80
CA ASN A 65 -17.00 -2.10 12.64
C ASN A 65 -17.32 -3.59 12.66
N LEU A 66 -16.37 -4.44 13.07
CA LEU A 66 -16.61 -5.86 13.28
C LEU A 66 -17.70 -6.10 14.34
N ALA A 67 -17.57 -5.44 15.51
CA ALA A 67 -18.58 -5.56 16.57
C ALA A 67 -19.95 -5.03 16.12
N SER A 68 -19.98 -4.03 15.23
CA SER A 68 -21.21 -3.45 14.70
C SER A 68 -22.03 -4.44 13.86
N LEU A 69 -21.39 -5.48 13.29
CA LEU A 69 -22.10 -6.56 12.60
C LEU A 69 -23.13 -7.25 13.50
N PHE A 70 -22.89 -7.30 14.80
CA PHE A 70 -23.75 -8.00 15.76
C PHE A 70 -24.74 -7.06 16.46
N THR A 71 -24.80 -5.78 16.05
CA THR A 71 -25.70 -4.79 16.65
C THR A 71 -27.02 -4.69 15.88
N GLY A 72 -28.15 -4.90 16.57
CA GLY A 72 -29.50 -4.79 15.99
C GLY A 72 -30.14 -3.40 16.12
N PHE A 73 -31.34 -3.24 15.57
CA PHE A 73 -32.11 -1.97 15.49
C PHE A 73 -32.63 -1.38 16.82
N ARG A 74 -32.24 -1.94 17.97
CA ARG A 74 -32.97 -1.69 19.24
C ARG A 74 -32.80 -0.27 19.79
N ASN A 75 -31.79 0.49 19.38
CA ASN A 75 -31.55 1.84 19.90
C ASN A 75 -31.16 2.85 18.77
N PRO A 76 -31.99 3.87 18.48
CA PRO A 76 -31.71 4.90 17.48
C PRO A 76 -30.42 5.70 17.73
N GLU A 77 -30.08 5.96 18.99
CA GLU A 77 -28.85 6.68 19.34
C GLU A 77 -27.60 5.85 19.04
N ALA A 78 -27.66 4.54 19.29
CA ALA A 78 -26.59 3.60 18.92
C ALA A 78 -26.34 3.65 17.41
N MET A 79 -27.42 3.62 16.63
CA MET A 79 -27.38 3.64 15.18
C MET A 79 -26.79 4.94 14.65
N ARG A 80 -27.13 6.08 15.27
CA ARG A 80 -26.54 7.38 14.93
C ARG A 80 -25.04 7.38 15.22
N LYS A 81 -24.60 6.97 16.41
CA LYS A 81 -23.16 6.91 16.77
C LYS A 81 -22.38 6.00 15.83
N LEU A 82 -22.90 4.82 15.56
CA LEU A 82 -22.27 3.86 14.65
C LEU A 82 -22.14 4.41 13.21
N ARG A 83 -23.09 5.24 12.75
CA ARG A 83 -22.97 5.93 11.46
C ARG A 83 -21.83 6.96 11.45
N HIS A 84 -21.59 7.64 12.57
CA HIS A 84 -20.43 8.53 12.69
C HIS A 84 -19.13 7.73 12.60
N PHE A 85 -19.03 6.59 13.28
CA PHE A 85 -17.86 5.70 13.17
C PHE A 85 -17.65 5.20 11.74
N GLN A 86 -18.71 4.90 10.98
CA GLN A 86 -18.60 4.52 9.57
C GLN A 86 -18.03 5.66 8.72
N TRP A 87 -18.54 6.89 8.87
CA TRP A 87 -17.99 8.05 8.17
C TRP A 87 -16.53 8.33 8.54
N ILE A 88 -16.20 8.25 9.83
CA ILE A 88 -14.82 8.36 10.31
C ILE A 88 -13.95 7.27 9.69
N THR A 89 -14.44 6.03 9.61
CA THR A 89 -13.72 4.91 9.00
C THR A 89 -13.49 5.13 7.51
N LEU A 90 -14.48 5.67 6.78
CA LEU A 90 -14.32 5.99 5.36
C LEU A 90 -13.25 7.07 5.16
N LEU A 91 -13.36 8.19 5.89
CA LEU A 91 -12.44 9.32 5.75
C LEU A 91 -11.02 9.00 6.22
N LEU A 92 -10.88 8.45 7.42
CA LEU A 92 -9.56 8.13 7.98
C LEU A 92 -8.98 6.87 7.36
N GLY A 93 -9.79 5.87 7.00
CA GLY A 93 -9.31 4.68 6.32
C GLY A 93 -8.72 5.00 4.94
N SER A 94 -9.37 5.87 4.16
CA SER A 94 -8.78 6.36 2.90
C SER A 94 -7.51 7.17 3.14
N LEU A 95 -7.52 8.08 4.13
CA LEU A 95 -6.36 8.90 4.47
C LEU A 95 -5.16 8.04 4.90
N TYR A 96 -5.36 7.08 5.80
CA TYR A 96 -4.31 6.17 6.26
C TYR A 96 -3.76 5.31 5.14
N SER A 97 -4.62 4.82 4.24
CA SER A 97 -4.17 4.04 3.07
C SER A 97 -3.28 4.88 2.15
N LEU A 98 -3.65 6.14 1.89
CA LEU A 98 -2.84 7.07 1.09
C LEU A 98 -1.50 7.40 1.75
N ILE A 99 -1.50 7.64 3.06
CA ILE A 99 -0.27 7.88 3.83
C ILE A 99 0.63 6.63 3.74
N LEU A 100 0.09 5.44 4.00
CA LEU A 100 0.86 4.20 3.95
C LEU A 100 1.46 3.97 2.56
N LEU A 101 0.69 4.18 1.48
CA LEU A 101 1.22 4.08 0.12
C LEU A 101 2.33 5.11 -0.14
N ALA A 102 2.16 6.36 0.30
CA ALA A 102 3.13 7.44 0.10
C ALA A 102 4.46 7.22 0.83
N PHE A 103 4.45 6.51 1.96
CA PHE A 103 5.64 6.18 2.75
C PHE A 103 6.15 4.75 2.54
N SER A 104 5.48 3.94 1.73
CA SER A 104 5.93 2.62 1.33
C SER A 104 6.82 2.67 0.11
N ASP A 105 7.64 1.65 -0.10
CA ASP A 105 8.42 1.46 -1.32
C ASP A 105 7.56 1.00 -2.53
N ILE A 106 6.24 1.12 -2.45
CA ILE A 106 5.30 0.76 -3.52
C ILE A 106 5.22 1.90 -4.53
N THR A 107 5.54 1.59 -5.79
CA THR A 107 5.53 2.54 -6.91
C THR A 107 4.28 2.37 -7.77
N THR A 108 4.05 3.32 -8.68
CA THR A 108 3.03 3.21 -9.74
C THR A 108 3.58 2.61 -11.03
N ALA A 109 4.79 2.05 -11.01
CA ALA A 109 5.44 1.51 -12.19
C ALA A 109 4.83 0.17 -12.62
N ASP A 110 4.79 -0.04 -13.94
CA ASP A 110 4.44 -1.32 -14.55
C ASP A 110 5.53 -2.36 -14.30
N TRP A 111 5.16 -3.64 -14.18
CA TRP A 111 6.04 -4.78 -13.89
C TRP A 111 7.19 -4.97 -14.91
N THR A 112 7.07 -4.40 -16.11
CA THR A 112 8.12 -4.42 -17.14
C THR A 112 9.28 -3.47 -16.85
N GLN A 113 9.10 -2.50 -15.94
CA GLN A 113 10.11 -1.51 -15.62
C GLN A 113 11.14 -2.08 -14.65
N THR A 114 12.37 -1.55 -14.69
CA THR A 114 13.39 -1.89 -13.69
C THR A 114 13.30 -0.91 -12.53
N LEU A 115 13.12 -1.42 -11.30
CA LEU A 115 13.05 -0.60 -10.08
C LEU A 115 14.38 -0.54 -9.34
N TYR A 116 14.40 0.22 -8.24
CA TYR A 116 15.60 0.47 -7.46
C TYR A 116 15.45 0.08 -5.99
N ASN A 117 16.51 -0.46 -5.39
CA ASN A 117 16.54 -0.88 -3.98
C ASN A 117 15.34 -1.79 -3.62
N ASP A 118 14.59 -1.45 -2.58
CA ASP A 118 13.45 -2.22 -2.08
C ASP A 118 12.11 -1.85 -2.72
N GLN A 119 12.14 -1.05 -3.80
CA GLN A 119 10.94 -0.64 -4.53
C GLN A 119 10.15 -1.82 -5.08
N LYS A 120 8.83 -1.69 -5.01
CA LYS A 120 7.85 -2.64 -5.52
C LYS A 120 7.01 -2.03 -6.62
N HIS A 121 6.60 -2.86 -7.57
CA HIS A 121 5.75 -2.46 -8.69
C HIS A 121 4.31 -2.19 -8.22
N ALA A 122 3.50 -1.59 -9.08
CA ALA A 122 2.11 -1.30 -8.75
C ALA A 122 1.34 -2.59 -8.36
N PRO A 123 0.56 -2.58 -7.25
CA PRO A 123 -0.27 -3.72 -6.83
C PRO A 123 -1.45 -3.96 -7.75
N ILE A 124 -1.83 -2.96 -8.54
CA ILE A 124 -2.80 -3.07 -9.61
C ILE A 124 -2.09 -2.70 -10.90
N TRP A 125 -2.25 -3.51 -11.93
CA TRP A 125 -1.65 -3.25 -13.24
C TRP A 125 -2.15 -1.89 -13.78
N PRO A 126 -1.25 -0.96 -14.20
CA PRO A 126 -1.61 0.40 -14.57
C PRO A 126 -2.74 0.50 -15.62
N ASP A 127 -2.72 -0.33 -16.66
CA ASP A 127 -3.76 -0.31 -17.70
C ASP A 127 -5.13 -0.84 -17.23
N GLY A 128 -5.14 -1.63 -16.16
CA GLY A 128 -6.33 -2.14 -15.50
C GLY A 128 -6.93 -1.19 -14.44
N MET A 129 -6.21 -0.12 -14.07
CA MET A 129 -6.63 0.77 -12.97
C MET A 129 -7.99 1.43 -13.21
N LEU A 130 -8.31 1.81 -14.45
CA LEU A 130 -9.61 2.42 -14.76
C LEU A 130 -10.76 1.44 -14.51
N THR A 131 -10.58 0.17 -14.90
CA THR A 131 -11.57 -0.88 -14.68
C THR A 131 -11.83 -1.06 -13.18
N VAL A 132 -10.77 -1.16 -12.38
CA VAL A 132 -10.86 -1.25 -10.91
C VAL A 132 -11.53 -0.02 -10.31
N ALA A 133 -11.15 1.19 -10.73
CA ALA A 133 -11.75 2.43 -10.24
C ALA A 133 -13.26 2.52 -10.52
N VAL A 134 -13.71 2.11 -11.71
CA VAL A 134 -15.14 2.11 -12.06
C VAL A 134 -15.93 1.09 -11.23
N LEU A 135 -15.38 -0.10 -11.00
CA LEU A 135 -15.97 -1.13 -10.12
C LEU A 135 -16.09 -0.61 -8.67
N SER A 136 -15.03 0.03 -8.17
CA SER A 136 -14.98 0.69 -6.87
C SER A 136 -16.07 1.76 -6.74
N CYS A 137 -16.18 2.65 -7.74
CA CYS A 137 -17.21 3.69 -7.76
C CYS A 137 -18.63 3.10 -7.73
N LEU A 138 -18.87 2.03 -8.48
CA LEU A 138 -20.17 1.34 -8.49
C LEU A 138 -20.50 0.73 -7.12
N GLY A 139 -19.53 0.07 -6.47
CA GLY A 139 -19.69 -0.47 -5.13
C GLY A 139 -19.96 0.59 -4.06
N ILE A 140 -19.23 1.71 -4.13
CA ILE A 140 -19.45 2.88 -3.25
C ILE A 140 -20.83 3.49 -3.50
N ALA A 141 -21.25 3.63 -4.76
CA ALA A 141 -22.56 4.16 -5.11
C ALA A 141 -23.70 3.30 -4.53
N GLY A 142 -23.60 1.97 -4.63
CA GLY A 142 -24.54 1.03 -4.01
C GLY A 142 -24.63 1.19 -2.50
N TYR A 143 -23.48 1.28 -1.84
CA TYR A 143 -23.41 1.49 -0.40
C TYR A 143 -24.03 2.83 0.03
N LEU A 144 -23.67 3.93 -0.65
CA LEU A 144 -24.19 5.26 -0.34
C LEU A 144 -25.70 5.35 -0.58
N PHE A 145 -26.19 4.78 -1.68
CA PHE A 145 -27.61 4.75 -2.02
C PHE A 145 -28.42 4.03 -0.93
N LEU A 146 -28.03 2.81 -0.56
CA LEU A 146 -28.72 2.06 0.50
C LEU A 146 -28.58 2.72 1.87
N SER A 147 -27.47 3.41 2.13
CA SER A 147 -27.26 4.13 3.39
C SER A 147 -28.11 5.40 3.51
N ALA A 148 -28.44 6.05 2.38
CA ALA A 148 -29.21 7.29 2.33
C ALA A 148 -30.73 7.05 2.33
N VAL A 149 -31.20 5.97 1.69
CA VAL A 149 -32.62 5.75 1.42
C VAL A 149 -33.24 4.74 2.40
N ARG A 150 -34.51 4.96 2.81
CA ARG A 150 -35.30 3.97 3.56
C ARG A 150 -35.77 2.88 2.61
N ILE A 151 -35.50 1.62 2.95
CA ILE A 151 -35.72 0.53 2.00
C ILE A 151 -37.19 0.27 1.71
N THR A 152 -38.08 0.64 2.63
CA THR A 152 -39.53 0.51 2.45
C THR A 152 -40.10 1.46 1.38
N ARG A 153 -39.30 2.43 0.90
CA ARG A 153 -39.72 3.39 -0.14
C ARG A 153 -39.16 3.10 -1.51
N ILE A 154 -38.40 2.03 -1.67
CA ILE A 154 -37.77 1.68 -2.96
C ILE A 154 -38.28 0.34 -3.47
N PRO A 155 -38.44 0.19 -4.80
CA PRO A 155 -38.82 -1.08 -5.39
C PRO A 155 -37.80 -2.18 -5.06
N PRO A 156 -38.22 -3.43 -4.81
CA PRO A 156 -37.31 -4.52 -4.46
C PRO A 156 -36.20 -4.76 -5.48
N LEU A 157 -36.48 -4.58 -6.78
CA LEU A 157 -35.46 -4.73 -7.83
C LEU A 157 -34.30 -3.74 -7.66
N ILE A 158 -34.59 -2.48 -7.33
CA ILE A 158 -33.56 -1.45 -7.10
C ILE A 158 -32.75 -1.78 -5.86
N SER A 159 -33.40 -2.31 -4.81
CA SER A 159 -32.71 -2.80 -3.62
C SER A 159 -31.74 -3.93 -3.95
N VAL A 160 -32.18 -4.92 -4.74
CA VAL A 160 -31.33 -6.07 -5.14
C VAL A 160 -30.17 -5.62 -6.04
N LEU A 161 -30.39 -4.70 -6.99
CA LEU A 161 -29.33 -4.14 -7.82
C LEU A 161 -28.31 -3.33 -6.99
N ALA A 162 -28.77 -2.58 -5.99
CA ALA A 162 -27.88 -1.85 -5.10
C ALA A 162 -27.05 -2.82 -4.22
N ILE A 163 -27.65 -3.91 -3.72
CA ILE A 163 -26.89 -4.97 -3.02
C ILE A 163 -25.90 -5.65 -3.97
N ALA A 164 -26.27 -5.91 -5.22
CA ALA A 164 -25.39 -6.51 -6.24
C ALA A 164 -24.17 -5.62 -6.53
N SER A 165 -24.38 -4.31 -6.66
CA SER A 165 -23.27 -3.35 -6.81
C SER A 165 -22.32 -3.35 -5.60
N MET A 166 -22.87 -3.43 -4.38
CA MET A 166 -22.04 -3.57 -3.17
C MET A 166 -21.26 -4.88 -3.15
N TYR A 167 -21.79 -5.98 -3.69
CA TYR A 167 -21.05 -7.24 -3.80
C TYR A 167 -19.84 -7.12 -4.72
N ILE A 168 -19.95 -6.39 -5.83
CA ILE A 168 -18.81 -6.08 -6.70
C ILE A 168 -17.72 -5.35 -5.90
N GLY A 169 -18.08 -4.28 -5.17
CA GLY A 169 -17.12 -3.54 -4.35
C GLY A 169 -16.51 -4.36 -3.20
N MET A 170 -17.29 -5.23 -2.56
CA MET A 170 -16.76 -6.13 -1.51
C MET A 170 -15.84 -7.21 -2.08
N LEU A 171 -16.12 -7.73 -3.28
CA LEU A 171 -15.23 -8.65 -3.98
C LEU A 171 -13.91 -7.97 -4.31
N GLU A 172 -13.95 -6.73 -4.79
CA GLU A 172 -12.75 -5.94 -5.07
C GLU A 172 -11.94 -5.67 -3.79
N CYS A 173 -12.60 -5.35 -2.67
CA CYS A 173 -11.94 -5.25 -1.37
C CYS A 173 -11.25 -6.55 -0.96
N ALA A 174 -11.89 -7.71 -1.20
CA ALA A 174 -11.30 -9.01 -0.93
C ALA A 174 -10.09 -9.31 -1.84
N LEU A 175 -10.18 -8.97 -3.13
CA LEU A 175 -9.07 -9.11 -4.07
C LEU A 175 -7.88 -8.24 -3.68
N TRP A 176 -8.10 -6.98 -3.29
CA TRP A 176 -7.05 -6.11 -2.77
C TRP A 176 -6.38 -6.68 -1.52
N ILE A 177 -7.17 -7.18 -0.56
CA ILE A 177 -6.62 -7.84 0.63
C ILE A 177 -5.75 -9.01 0.21
N LEU A 178 -6.23 -9.90 -0.66
CA LEU A 178 -5.45 -11.04 -1.12
C LEU A 178 -4.16 -10.61 -1.86
N GLN A 179 -4.23 -9.56 -2.68
CA GLN A 179 -3.11 -9.06 -3.47
C GLN A 179 -1.96 -8.54 -2.59
N VAL A 180 -2.29 -7.70 -1.60
CA VAL A 180 -1.31 -6.95 -0.80
C VAL A 180 -0.96 -7.66 0.52
N PHE A 181 -1.75 -8.64 0.96
CA PHE A 181 -1.56 -9.28 2.25
C PHE A 181 -0.14 -9.87 2.37
N ASP A 182 0.50 -9.58 3.49
CA ASP A 182 1.83 -10.06 3.84
C ASP A 182 1.74 -10.51 5.31
N PRO A 183 2.12 -11.76 5.63
CA PRO A 183 2.07 -12.21 7.02
C PRO A 183 3.09 -11.48 7.91
N ASP A 184 4.11 -10.85 7.33
CA ASP A 184 5.07 -10.06 8.08
C ASP A 184 4.48 -8.71 8.50
N LEU A 185 4.14 -8.60 9.78
CA LEU A 185 3.59 -7.38 10.38
C LEU A 185 4.57 -6.19 10.31
N LEU A 186 5.87 -6.44 10.23
CA LEU A 186 6.90 -5.40 10.20
C LEU A 186 6.91 -4.65 8.86
N ASN A 187 6.47 -5.30 7.78
CA ASN A 187 6.40 -4.69 6.45
C ASN A 187 5.27 -3.67 6.30
N GLY A 188 4.42 -3.48 7.33
CA GLY A 188 3.36 -2.46 7.36
C GLY A 188 2.18 -2.72 6.39
N ARG A 189 2.32 -3.62 5.41
CA ARG A 189 1.32 -3.98 4.39
C ARG A 189 0.01 -4.51 4.99
N PHE A 190 0.08 -5.14 6.16
CA PHE A 190 -1.10 -5.53 6.92
C PHE A 190 -2.07 -4.36 7.13
N TYR A 191 -1.56 -3.14 7.33
CA TYR A 191 -2.40 -1.96 7.53
C TYR A 191 -3.14 -1.52 6.27
N LEU A 192 -2.62 -1.80 5.07
CA LEU A 192 -3.30 -1.57 3.78
C LEU A 192 -4.54 -2.47 3.61
N CYS A 193 -4.65 -3.55 4.38
CA CYS A 193 -5.81 -4.45 4.38
C CYS A 193 -6.96 -3.95 5.27
N LEU A 194 -6.70 -3.08 6.25
CA LEU A 194 -7.68 -2.69 7.25
C LEU A 194 -8.86 -1.91 6.65
N PHE A 195 -8.59 -0.95 5.77
CA PHE A 195 -9.65 -0.14 5.17
C PHE A 195 -10.60 -0.99 4.26
N PRO A 196 -10.09 -1.78 3.31
CA PRO A 196 -10.92 -2.73 2.53
C PRO A 196 -11.70 -3.71 3.39
N LEU A 197 -11.09 -4.23 4.47
CA LEU A 197 -11.77 -5.12 5.41
C LEU A 197 -12.95 -4.43 6.11
N ASN A 198 -12.75 -3.17 6.50
CA ASN A 198 -13.83 -2.35 7.05
C ASN A 198 -14.95 -2.08 6.04
N CYS A 199 -14.62 -1.85 4.76
CA CYS A 199 -15.62 -1.72 3.70
C CYS A 199 -16.50 -2.97 3.58
N ILE A 200 -15.91 -4.17 3.70
CA ILE A 200 -16.65 -5.44 3.76
C ILE A 200 -17.58 -5.48 4.98
N PHE A 201 -17.08 -5.16 6.18
CA PHE A 201 -17.92 -5.14 7.38
C PHE A 201 -19.08 -4.15 7.28
N MET A 202 -18.82 -2.94 6.76
CA MET A 202 -19.85 -1.95 6.54
C MET A 202 -20.90 -2.42 5.52
N GLY A 203 -20.46 -3.08 4.44
CA GLY A 203 -21.34 -3.64 3.43
C GLY A 203 -22.26 -4.72 3.97
N VAL A 204 -21.68 -5.73 4.64
CA VAL A 204 -22.44 -6.81 5.30
C VAL A 204 -23.45 -6.24 6.30
N ARG A 205 -23.06 -5.24 7.09
CA ARG A 205 -23.95 -4.59 8.05
C ARG A 205 -25.12 -3.89 7.37
N VAL A 206 -24.87 -3.07 6.35
CA VAL A 206 -25.95 -2.35 5.66
C VAL A 206 -26.94 -3.34 5.06
N ILE A 207 -26.47 -4.40 4.40
CA ILE A 207 -27.34 -5.43 3.84
C ILE A 207 -28.22 -6.08 4.92
N ARG A 208 -27.62 -6.50 6.03
CA ARG A 208 -28.37 -7.09 7.15
C ARG A 208 -29.40 -6.14 7.74
N LEU A 209 -29.02 -4.87 7.92
CA LEU A 209 -29.94 -3.86 8.43
C LEU A 209 -31.11 -3.66 7.47
N LYS A 210 -30.83 -3.53 6.18
CA LYS A 210 -31.82 -3.29 5.13
C LYS A 210 -32.83 -4.45 5.02
N ILE A 211 -32.38 -5.69 5.15
CA ILE A 211 -33.26 -6.87 5.18
C ILE A 211 -34.21 -6.83 6.39
N GLU A 212 -33.69 -6.50 7.58
CA GLU A 212 -34.52 -6.43 8.78
C GLU A 212 -35.47 -5.20 8.78
N GLU A 213 -35.04 -4.07 8.20
CA GLU A 213 -35.87 -2.88 7.99
C GLU A 213 -37.06 -3.21 7.09
N TRP A 214 -36.82 -3.93 5.98
CA TRP A 214 -37.89 -4.38 5.07
C TRP A 214 -38.86 -5.34 5.76
N ARG A 215 -38.36 -6.36 6.47
CA ARG A 215 -39.20 -7.34 7.17
C ARG A 215 -40.17 -6.67 8.15
N LYS A 216 -39.68 -5.72 8.93
CA LYS A 216 -40.49 -4.93 9.87
C LYS A 216 -41.47 -3.98 9.18
N GLY A 217 -41.15 -3.51 7.97
CA GLY A 217 -42.05 -2.71 7.15
C GLY A 217 -43.23 -3.54 6.66
N GLN A 218 -42.97 -4.73 6.13
CA GLN A 218 -44.00 -5.66 5.67
C GLN A 218 -44.91 -6.17 6.80
N GLU A 219 -44.39 -6.37 8.01
CA GLU A 219 -45.24 -6.72 9.17
C GLU A 219 -46.25 -5.61 9.55
N LYS A 220 -46.00 -4.37 9.15
CA LYS A 220 -46.84 -3.20 9.48
C LYS A 220 -47.82 -2.82 8.38
N GLU A 221 -47.54 -3.16 7.13
CA GLU A 221 -48.44 -2.95 6.00
C GLU A 221 -49.35 -4.18 5.89
N SER A 222 -50.67 -3.98 5.97
CA SER A 222 -51.66 -5.05 5.84
C SER A 222 -51.57 -5.72 4.46
N PRO A 223 -51.87 -7.03 4.31
CA PRO A 223 -51.59 -7.81 3.10
C PRO A 223 -52.35 -7.42 1.81
N GLU A 224 -53.11 -6.34 1.79
CA GLU A 224 -54.25 -6.16 0.87
C GLU A 224 -53.98 -5.38 -0.43
N GLU A 225 -52.76 -4.92 -0.72
CA GLU A 225 -52.51 -4.09 -1.92
C GLU A 225 -51.38 -4.56 -2.86
N ILE A 226 -51.09 -5.86 -2.96
CA ILE A 226 -50.26 -6.36 -4.07
C ILE A 226 -51.19 -6.98 -5.12
N LYS A 227 -51.61 -6.18 -6.10
CA LYS A 227 -52.29 -6.70 -7.30
C LYS A 227 -51.37 -7.72 -7.98
N GLY A 228 -51.73 -8.99 -7.91
CA GLY A 228 -50.97 -10.08 -8.53
C GLY A 228 -50.89 -9.92 -10.06
N PHE A 229 -49.75 -10.30 -10.61
CA PHE A 229 -49.52 -10.42 -12.05
C PHE A 229 -50.37 -11.57 -12.61
N ARG A 230 -51.03 -11.34 -13.76
CA ARG A 230 -51.80 -12.40 -14.47
C ARG A 230 -50.92 -13.57 -14.94
N ASN A 231 -49.63 -13.34 -15.18
CA ASN A 231 -48.69 -14.37 -15.61
C ASN A 231 -48.07 -15.06 -14.40
N ARG A 232 -48.25 -16.38 -14.30
CA ARG A 232 -47.77 -17.21 -13.19
C ARG A 232 -46.25 -17.16 -12.99
N GLY A 233 -45.47 -17.01 -14.06
CA GLY A 233 -44.01 -16.87 -13.97
C GLY A 233 -43.60 -15.51 -13.40
N LEU A 234 -44.28 -14.43 -13.81
CA LEU A 234 -44.03 -13.08 -13.28
C LEU A 234 -44.46 -12.96 -11.83
N GLU A 235 -45.57 -13.60 -11.45
CA GLU A 235 -46.02 -13.64 -10.06
C GLU A 235 -45.01 -14.36 -9.16
N TRP A 236 -44.50 -15.51 -9.61
CA TRP A 236 -43.43 -16.23 -8.89
C TRP A 236 -42.16 -15.38 -8.72
N MET A 237 -41.73 -14.66 -9.77
CA MET A 237 -40.59 -13.74 -9.68
C MET A 237 -40.86 -12.60 -8.70
N ASN A 238 -42.07 -12.03 -8.74
CA ASN A 238 -42.49 -10.97 -7.85
C ASN A 238 -42.51 -11.43 -6.38
N GLU A 239 -43.12 -12.57 -6.08
CA GLU A 239 -43.12 -13.18 -4.74
C GLU A 239 -41.68 -13.42 -4.22
N LYS A 240 -40.78 -13.87 -5.10
CA LYS A 240 -39.38 -14.10 -4.71
C LYS A 240 -38.62 -12.81 -4.47
N LEU A 241 -38.87 -11.76 -5.25
CA LEU A 241 -38.26 -10.45 -5.11
C LEU A 241 -38.87 -9.64 -3.96
N THR A 242 -40.13 -9.83 -3.59
CA THR A 242 -40.72 -9.17 -2.41
C THR A 242 -40.29 -9.84 -1.10
N SER A 243 -39.89 -11.11 -1.14
CA SER A 243 -39.30 -11.80 0.00
C SER A 243 -37.86 -11.34 0.27
N SER A 244 -37.66 -10.58 1.35
CA SER A 244 -36.33 -10.08 1.76
C SER A 244 -35.30 -11.17 2.06
N ALA A 245 -35.74 -12.38 2.40
CA ALA A 245 -34.86 -13.52 2.64
C ALA A 245 -34.10 -13.95 1.36
N SER A 246 -34.68 -13.74 0.18
CA SER A 246 -34.03 -14.08 -1.09
C SER A 246 -33.07 -13.01 -1.58
N TRP A 247 -33.09 -11.79 -1.02
CA TRP A 247 -32.35 -10.66 -1.59
C TRP A 247 -30.84 -10.87 -1.69
N PRO A 248 -30.13 -11.39 -0.66
CA PRO A 248 -28.71 -11.72 -0.81
C PRO A 248 -28.43 -12.69 -1.96
N GLY A 249 -29.23 -13.75 -2.09
CA GLY A 249 -29.07 -14.73 -3.16
C GLY A 249 -29.39 -14.16 -4.54
N ALA A 250 -30.48 -13.39 -4.65
CA ALA A 250 -30.86 -12.70 -5.88
C ALA A 250 -29.82 -11.65 -6.30
N ALA A 251 -29.26 -10.92 -5.34
CA ALA A 251 -28.20 -9.94 -5.59
C ALA A 251 -26.91 -10.61 -6.04
N PHE A 252 -26.56 -11.77 -5.46
CA PHE A 252 -25.42 -12.57 -5.90
C PHE A 252 -25.60 -13.05 -7.34
N LEU A 253 -26.80 -13.51 -7.71
CA LEU A 253 -27.10 -13.89 -9.09
C LEU A 253 -27.03 -12.70 -10.04
N LEU A 254 -27.64 -11.56 -9.69
CA LEU A 254 -27.69 -10.35 -10.52
C LEU A 254 -26.35 -9.59 -10.57
N MET A 255 -25.42 -9.87 -9.66
CA MET A 255 -24.07 -9.33 -9.70
C MET A 255 -23.33 -9.69 -10.99
N TRP A 256 -23.49 -10.92 -11.50
CA TRP A 256 -22.77 -11.37 -12.70
C TRP A 256 -23.25 -10.69 -13.99
N PRO A 257 -24.57 -10.60 -14.29
CA PRO A 257 -25.05 -9.78 -15.40
C PRO A 257 -24.68 -8.31 -15.27
N LEU A 258 -24.75 -7.73 -14.06
CA LEU A 258 -24.36 -6.34 -13.81
C LEU A 258 -22.88 -6.12 -14.14
N LEU A 259 -22.00 -7.03 -13.70
CA LEU A 259 -20.58 -7.01 -14.03
C LEU A 259 -20.36 -7.14 -15.55
N GLY A 260 -21.07 -8.06 -16.22
CA GLY A 260 -20.99 -8.22 -17.67
C GLY A 260 -21.39 -6.96 -18.44
N ILE A 261 -22.49 -6.30 -18.05
CA ILE A 261 -22.91 -5.02 -18.64
C ILE A 261 -21.83 -3.96 -18.45
N LEU A 262 -21.24 -3.88 -17.25
CA LEU A 262 -20.20 -2.91 -16.96
C LEU A 262 -18.93 -3.17 -17.79
N ILE A 263 -18.53 -4.44 -17.95
CA ILE A 263 -17.43 -4.83 -18.83
C ILE A 263 -17.72 -4.41 -20.27
N CYS A 264 -18.93 -4.65 -20.78
CA CYS A 264 -19.32 -4.19 -22.12
C CYS A 264 -19.19 -2.67 -22.25
N ILE A 265 -19.65 -1.90 -21.26
CA ILE A 265 -19.50 -0.45 -21.24
C ILE A 265 -18.02 -0.05 -21.26
N LEU A 266 -17.19 -0.63 -20.40
CA LEU A 266 -15.75 -0.35 -20.36
C LEU A 266 -15.07 -0.69 -21.69
N THR A 267 -15.49 -1.77 -22.36
CA THR A 267 -15.01 -2.14 -23.69
C THR A 267 -15.41 -1.13 -24.76
N LEU A 268 -16.60 -0.53 -24.68
CA LEU A 268 -16.96 0.60 -25.55
C LEU A 268 -16.06 1.82 -25.33
N PHE A 269 -15.51 1.99 -24.12
CA PHE A 269 -14.53 3.03 -23.78
C PHE A 269 -13.06 2.59 -24.00
N GLY A 270 -12.83 1.44 -24.68
CA GLY A 270 -11.50 0.99 -25.10
C GLY A 270 -10.75 0.08 -24.12
N GLN A 271 -11.39 -0.39 -23.04
CA GLN A 271 -10.80 -1.38 -22.13
C GLN A 271 -11.00 -2.81 -22.66
N GLN A 272 -10.03 -3.71 -22.47
CA GLN A 272 -10.24 -5.11 -22.85
C GLN A 272 -11.09 -5.82 -21.78
N PRO A 273 -11.95 -6.78 -22.17
CA PRO A 273 -12.87 -7.42 -21.23
C PRO A 273 -12.17 -8.20 -20.11
N ASP A 274 -10.93 -8.65 -20.35
CA ASP A 274 -10.11 -9.37 -19.38
C ASP A 274 -9.29 -8.44 -18.45
N HIS A 275 -9.39 -7.10 -18.58
CA HIS A 275 -8.78 -6.15 -17.66
C HIS A 275 -9.22 -6.35 -16.21
N VAL A 276 -10.46 -6.81 -15.98
CA VAL A 276 -10.97 -7.12 -14.62
C VAL A 276 -10.14 -8.20 -13.91
N ILE A 277 -9.52 -9.11 -14.67
CA ILE A 277 -8.63 -10.16 -14.16
C ILE A 277 -7.18 -9.69 -14.22
N ARG A 278 -6.76 -9.16 -15.37
CA ARG A 278 -5.38 -8.70 -15.60
C ARG A 278 -4.93 -7.58 -14.67
N ALA A 279 -5.86 -6.76 -14.18
CA ALA A 279 -5.60 -5.77 -13.15
C ALA A 279 -4.86 -6.35 -11.93
N TRP A 280 -5.11 -7.62 -11.60
CA TRP A 280 -4.51 -8.30 -10.44
C TRP A 280 -3.38 -9.26 -10.81
N THR A 281 -3.39 -9.80 -12.04
CA THR A 281 -2.46 -10.85 -12.48
C THR A 281 -1.33 -10.35 -13.37
N GLN A 282 -1.51 -9.24 -14.09
CA GLN A 282 -0.43 -8.55 -14.84
C GLN A 282 0.37 -7.61 -13.94
N THR A 283 0.76 -8.13 -12.78
CA THR A 283 1.65 -7.47 -11.84
C THR A 283 2.79 -8.43 -11.49
N SER A 284 3.82 -7.91 -10.84
CA SER A 284 4.88 -8.66 -10.18
C SER A 284 4.90 -8.33 -8.69
N ASP A 285 5.59 -9.11 -7.85
CA ASP A 285 5.81 -8.87 -6.41
C ASP A 285 4.62 -9.13 -5.45
N TRP A 286 3.42 -9.38 -5.98
CA TRP A 286 2.19 -9.56 -5.18
C TRP A 286 1.65 -10.98 -5.24
N ARG A 287 0.74 -11.36 -4.33
CA ARG A 287 0.30 -12.76 -4.24
C ARG A 287 -0.45 -13.29 -5.46
N LEU A 288 -1.21 -12.44 -6.15
CA LEU A 288 -1.95 -12.83 -7.36
C LEU A 288 -1.13 -12.56 -8.64
N SER A 289 0.10 -12.06 -8.50
CA SER A 289 0.98 -11.73 -9.64
C SER A 289 1.31 -12.96 -10.46
N GLY A 290 1.12 -12.85 -11.78
CA GLY A 290 1.52 -13.87 -12.74
C GLY A 290 2.80 -13.54 -13.50
N GLN A 291 3.36 -12.34 -13.32
CA GLN A 291 4.54 -11.87 -14.07
C GLN A 291 5.81 -11.89 -13.22
N VAL A 292 6.95 -11.99 -13.91
CA VAL A 292 8.28 -11.87 -13.31
C VAL A 292 8.92 -10.60 -13.82
N SER A 293 9.18 -9.65 -12.92
CA SER A 293 9.82 -8.38 -13.22
C SER A 293 11.34 -8.50 -13.35
N PRO A 294 12.00 -7.55 -14.06
CA PRO A 294 13.46 -7.41 -14.00
C PRO A 294 13.94 -7.21 -12.55
N GLN A 295 15.15 -7.68 -12.24
CA GLN A 295 15.73 -7.50 -10.91
C GLN A 295 15.94 -6.01 -10.59
N ASN A 296 15.66 -5.62 -9.34
CA ASN A 296 15.91 -4.27 -8.86
C ASN A 296 17.40 -3.94 -8.91
N LEU A 297 17.72 -2.72 -9.33
CA LEU A 297 19.06 -2.16 -9.26
C LEU A 297 19.31 -1.56 -7.87
N TYR A 298 20.30 -2.07 -7.15
CA TYR A 298 20.65 -1.56 -5.83
C TYR A 298 21.62 -0.38 -5.94
N TYR A 299 21.22 0.76 -5.38
CA TYR A 299 22.08 1.91 -5.17
C TYR A 299 22.72 1.81 -3.79
N ASP A 300 23.93 1.26 -3.78
CA ASP A 300 24.71 1.07 -2.58
C ASP A 300 25.27 2.40 -2.03
N GLU A 301 25.67 2.43 -0.74
CA GLU A 301 26.10 3.60 0.05
C GLU A 301 27.32 4.39 -0.48
N HIS A 302 27.79 4.07 -1.69
CA HIS A 302 28.87 4.76 -2.37
C HIS A 302 28.33 5.54 -3.59
N TYR A 303 28.33 6.87 -3.53
CA TYR A 303 27.73 7.72 -4.58
C TYR A 303 28.29 7.44 -5.98
N LEU A 304 29.54 7.00 -6.10
CA LEU A 304 30.12 6.60 -7.39
C LEU A 304 29.46 5.35 -7.97
N CYS A 305 29.00 4.41 -7.14
CA CYS A 305 28.16 3.29 -7.58
C CYS A 305 26.80 3.80 -8.08
N THR A 306 26.21 4.79 -7.37
CA THR A 306 24.97 5.47 -7.80
C THR A 306 25.12 6.16 -9.13
N VAL A 307 26.24 6.85 -9.35
CA VAL A 307 26.56 7.52 -10.61
C VAL A 307 26.80 6.52 -11.74
N ALA A 308 27.56 5.44 -11.47
CA ALA A 308 27.84 4.40 -12.46
C ALA A 308 26.58 3.66 -12.94
N ALA A 309 25.60 3.47 -12.04
CA ALA A 309 24.33 2.82 -12.35
C ALA A 309 23.26 3.78 -12.91
N GLY A 310 23.21 5.03 -12.42
CA GLY A 310 22.12 5.96 -12.67
C GLY A 310 22.31 6.94 -13.82
N GLY A 311 23.54 7.19 -14.28
CA GLY A 311 23.81 8.14 -15.37
C GLY A 311 23.55 7.58 -16.77
N HIS A 312 23.55 8.46 -17.79
CA HIS A 312 23.34 8.03 -19.16
C HIS A 312 24.50 7.13 -19.62
N ARG A 313 24.19 5.97 -20.22
CA ARG A 313 25.20 4.97 -20.63
C ARG A 313 26.33 5.54 -21.50
N LYS A 314 26.03 6.54 -22.35
CA LYS A 314 27.03 7.22 -23.20
C LYS A 314 28.00 8.11 -22.41
N VAL A 315 27.57 8.61 -21.25
CA VAL A 315 28.34 9.50 -20.36
C VAL A 315 29.12 8.68 -19.35
N VAL A 316 28.42 7.90 -18.51
CA VAL A 316 29.04 7.21 -17.36
C VAL A 316 29.76 5.91 -17.72
N LYS A 317 29.56 5.43 -18.96
CA LYS A 317 30.29 4.32 -19.59
C LYS A 317 30.45 3.11 -18.65
N PRO A 318 29.34 2.44 -18.29
CA PRO A 318 29.39 1.24 -17.46
C PRO A 318 30.24 0.17 -18.16
N LEU A 319 31.13 -0.48 -17.40
CA LEU A 319 32.08 -1.48 -17.92
C LEU A 319 31.55 -2.90 -17.73
N ARG A 320 31.23 -3.27 -16.48
CA ARG A 320 30.84 -4.64 -16.10
C ARG A 320 30.06 -4.67 -14.80
N MET A 321 29.44 -5.81 -14.51
CA MET A 321 28.93 -6.11 -13.18
C MET A 321 30.09 -6.51 -12.26
N GLY A 322 30.12 -5.95 -11.05
CA GLY A 322 31.03 -6.32 -9.97
C GLY A 322 30.26 -6.77 -8.73
N LEU A 323 31.00 -7.15 -7.69
CA LEU A 323 30.44 -7.55 -6.39
C LEU A 323 30.96 -6.62 -5.30
N ARG A 324 30.06 -6.10 -4.46
CA ARG A 324 30.39 -5.31 -3.28
C ARG A 324 29.51 -5.76 -2.11
N HIS A 325 30.13 -6.12 -0.99
CA HIS A 325 29.43 -6.64 0.21
C HIS A 325 28.40 -7.75 -0.09
N GLY A 326 28.66 -8.60 -1.08
CA GLY A 326 27.75 -9.68 -1.50
C GLY A 326 26.67 -9.27 -2.51
N HIS A 327 26.56 -8.00 -2.87
CA HIS A 327 25.55 -7.48 -3.81
C HIS A 327 26.16 -7.17 -5.19
N PRO A 328 25.42 -7.44 -6.29
CA PRO A 328 25.84 -7.08 -7.63
C PRO A 328 25.75 -5.56 -7.84
N VAL A 329 26.83 -4.96 -8.32
CA VAL A 329 26.91 -3.51 -8.59
C VAL A 329 27.37 -3.23 -10.02
N ILE A 330 26.84 -2.17 -10.65
CA ILE A 330 27.31 -1.71 -11.96
C ILE A 330 28.62 -0.94 -11.75
N VAL A 331 29.69 -1.38 -12.40
CA VAL A 331 31.02 -0.82 -12.24
C VAL A 331 31.42 -0.05 -13.50
N ASN A 332 31.94 1.16 -13.32
CA ASN A 332 32.61 1.92 -14.38
C ASN A 332 34.07 2.22 -13.96
N ARG A 333 34.87 2.76 -14.89
CA ARG A 333 36.30 3.00 -14.64
C ARG A 333 36.54 3.97 -13.48
N GLN A 334 35.72 5.02 -13.39
CA GLN A 334 35.84 6.05 -12.36
C GLN A 334 35.67 5.47 -10.95
N LEU A 335 34.70 4.56 -10.76
CA LEU A 335 34.50 3.82 -9.52
C LEU A 335 35.72 2.95 -9.17
N CYS A 336 36.26 2.19 -10.13
CA CYS A 336 37.45 1.36 -9.91
C CYS A 336 38.66 2.20 -9.47
N VAL A 337 38.88 3.35 -10.11
CA VAL A 337 39.98 4.27 -9.79
C VAL A 337 39.82 4.84 -8.38
N ALA A 338 38.62 5.29 -8.02
CA ALA A 338 38.35 5.84 -6.69
C ALA A 338 38.59 4.79 -5.59
N ASN A 339 38.11 3.56 -5.78
CA ASN A 339 38.29 2.48 -4.81
C ASN A 339 39.76 2.03 -4.71
N ALA A 340 40.48 1.96 -5.84
CA ALA A 340 41.90 1.65 -5.84
C ALA A 340 42.73 2.72 -5.10
N PHE A 341 42.36 4.00 -5.21
CA PHE A 341 42.98 5.08 -4.46
C PHE A 341 42.66 5.03 -2.96
N GLU A 342 41.39 4.76 -2.60
CA GLU A 342 40.98 4.55 -1.21
C GLU A 342 41.79 3.43 -0.56
N GLN A 343 41.99 2.31 -1.26
CA GLN A 343 42.83 1.19 -0.80
C GLN A 343 44.28 1.62 -0.54
N ILE A 344 44.89 2.42 -1.43
CA ILE A 344 46.25 2.94 -1.21
C ILE A 344 46.30 3.87 0.02
N LEU A 345 45.29 4.71 0.21
CA LEU A 345 45.19 5.54 1.41
C LEU A 345 45.05 4.69 2.67
N GLU A 346 44.35 3.57 2.61
CA GLU A 346 44.18 2.64 3.73
C GLU A 346 45.52 1.99 4.10
N GLU A 347 46.24 1.48 3.09
CA GLU A 347 47.52 0.79 3.23
C GLU A 347 48.63 1.73 3.72
N ARG A 348 48.67 2.98 3.23
CA ARG A 348 49.80 3.90 3.45
C ARG A 348 49.53 4.95 4.55
N LEU A 349 48.27 5.37 4.73
CA LEU A 349 47.90 6.48 5.62
C LEU A 349 46.59 6.18 6.39
N PRO A 350 46.54 5.12 7.23
CA PRO A 350 45.30 4.62 7.83
C PRO A 350 44.59 5.65 8.73
N LYS A 351 45.34 6.54 9.39
CA LYS A 351 44.76 7.62 10.22
C LYS A 351 44.09 8.69 9.36
N THR A 352 44.65 9.00 8.20
CA THR A 352 44.10 9.97 7.24
C THR A 352 42.91 9.38 6.51
N HIS A 353 42.98 8.10 6.12
CA HIS A 353 41.84 7.38 5.56
C HIS A 353 40.64 7.45 6.49
N ARG A 354 40.78 7.14 7.79
CA ARG A 354 39.64 7.19 8.72
C ARG A 354 38.98 8.56 8.74
N ARG A 355 39.76 9.65 8.81
CA ARG A 355 39.23 11.02 8.78
C ARG A 355 38.49 11.36 7.47
N ILE A 356 39.05 10.94 6.33
CA ILE A 356 38.41 11.14 5.01
C ILE A 356 37.12 10.32 4.95
N ARG A 357 37.12 9.10 5.48
CA ARG A 357 35.95 8.23 5.55
C ARG A 357 34.86 8.81 6.43
N ASP A 358 35.20 9.30 7.62
CA ASP A 358 34.25 9.97 8.52
C ASP A 358 33.64 11.23 7.88
N PHE A 359 34.46 12.03 7.18
CA PHE A 359 33.96 13.19 6.41
C PHE A 359 33.04 12.75 5.26
N TYR A 360 33.42 11.70 4.55
CA TYR A 360 32.65 11.14 3.45
C TYR A 360 31.30 10.57 3.92
N ASP A 361 31.27 9.82 5.03
CA ASP A 361 30.05 9.26 5.60
C ASP A 361 29.12 10.37 6.14
N THR A 362 29.70 11.48 6.64
CA THR A 362 28.94 12.64 7.15
C THR A 362 28.33 13.49 6.03
N TYR A 363 29.08 13.76 4.94
CA TYR A 363 28.67 14.73 3.91
C TYR A 363 28.36 14.11 2.53
N GLY A 364 29.07 13.05 2.13
CA GLY A 364 28.92 12.40 0.83
C GLY A 364 27.67 11.52 0.74
N PHE A 365 27.33 10.80 1.80
CA PHE A 365 26.16 9.91 1.83
C PHE A 365 24.80 10.62 1.71
N PRO A 366 24.55 11.75 2.43
CA PRO A 366 23.32 12.53 2.22
C PRO A 366 23.19 13.11 0.80
N LEU A 367 24.32 13.39 0.14
CA LEU A 367 24.34 13.88 -1.24
C LEU A 367 24.00 12.77 -2.23
N ALA A 368 24.53 11.56 -2.04
CA ALA A 368 24.23 10.38 -2.86
C ALA A 368 22.72 10.09 -2.94
N LYS A 369 22.02 10.15 -1.80
CA LYS A 369 20.56 9.93 -1.69
C LYS A 369 19.71 10.97 -2.44
N ARG A 370 20.29 12.11 -2.82
CA ARG A 370 19.63 13.19 -3.57
C ARG A 370 19.82 13.06 -5.08
N ILE A 371 20.72 12.19 -5.54
CA ILE A 371 20.93 11.92 -6.97
C ILE A 371 19.83 10.96 -7.45
N ARG A 372 18.68 11.53 -7.83
CA ARG A 372 17.49 10.76 -8.26
C ARG A 372 17.22 10.83 -9.76
N SER A 373 18.03 11.56 -10.53
CA SER A 373 17.86 11.71 -11.97
C SER A 373 19.14 11.36 -12.74
N PRO A 374 19.02 10.83 -13.97
CA PRO A 374 20.17 10.56 -14.83
C PRO A 374 21.05 11.79 -15.09
N TYR A 375 20.44 12.97 -15.20
CA TYR A 375 21.16 14.23 -15.37
C TYR A 375 21.97 14.64 -14.14
N ALA A 376 21.46 14.40 -12.93
CA ALA A 376 22.21 14.64 -11.70
C ALA A 376 23.40 13.68 -11.57
N ALA A 377 23.21 12.41 -11.96
CA ALA A 377 24.29 11.43 -11.99
C ALA A 377 25.39 11.84 -12.98
N ASP A 378 25.02 12.28 -14.19
CA ASP A 378 25.96 12.79 -15.19
C ASP A 378 26.73 14.02 -14.70
N ALA A 379 26.05 14.97 -14.04
CA ALA A 379 26.69 16.17 -13.48
C ALA A 379 27.75 15.81 -12.43
N VAL A 380 27.43 14.88 -11.53
CA VAL A 380 28.38 14.37 -10.53
C VAL A 380 29.53 13.61 -11.19
N TYR A 381 29.25 12.82 -12.23
CA TYR A 381 30.29 12.13 -13.01
C TYR A 381 31.33 13.12 -13.58
N PHE A 382 30.88 14.23 -14.17
CA PHE A 382 31.76 15.28 -14.68
C PHE A 382 32.50 16.02 -13.56
N LEU A 383 31.83 16.35 -12.46
CA LEU A 383 32.46 16.99 -11.30
C LEU A 383 33.59 16.14 -10.71
N MET A 384 33.45 14.82 -10.78
CA MET A 384 34.45 13.87 -10.29
C MET A 384 35.63 13.64 -11.24
N LYS A 385 35.59 14.10 -12.49
CA LYS A 385 36.67 13.87 -13.46
C LYS A 385 38.03 14.47 -13.05
N PRO A 386 38.10 15.72 -12.55
CA PRO A 386 39.36 16.26 -12.04
C PRO A 386 39.93 15.44 -10.88
N LEU A 387 39.07 14.94 -9.98
CA LEU A 387 39.48 14.07 -8.88
C LEU A 387 39.94 12.70 -9.36
N GLU A 388 39.26 12.09 -10.34
CA GLU A 388 39.69 10.85 -10.99
C GLU A 388 41.13 10.97 -11.53
N TRP A 389 41.47 12.10 -12.16
CA TRP A 389 42.83 12.34 -12.66
C TRP A 389 43.87 12.47 -11.55
N ILE A 390 43.52 13.13 -10.43
CA ILE A 390 44.40 13.22 -9.26
C ILE A 390 44.61 11.83 -8.65
N PHE A 391 43.54 11.05 -8.49
CA PHE A 391 43.61 9.68 -7.98
C PHE A 391 44.49 8.80 -8.87
N LEU A 392 44.31 8.88 -10.20
CA LEU A 392 45.17 8.18 -11.16
C LEU A 392 46.63 8.61 -11.03
N ALA A 393 46.92 9.90 -10.94
CA ALA A 393 48.29 10.40 -10.80
C ALA A 393 48.96 9.81 -9.54
N VAL A 394 48.23 9.74 -8.42
CA VAL A 394 48.74 9.13 -7.19
C VAL A 394 48.94 7.62 -7.34
N ILE A 395 47.97 6.89 -7.90
CA ILE A 395 48.08 5.44 -8.11
C ILE A 395 49.30 5.13 -9.00
N TYR A 396 49.50 5.88 -10.08
CA TYR A 396 50.63 5.71 -11.00
C TYR A 396 51.98 6.11 -10.41
N ALA A 397 52.00 7.00 -9.41
CA ALA A 397 53.22 7.39 -8.71
C ALA A 397 53.64 6.40 -7.61
N VAL A 398 52.70 5.64 -7.06
CA VAL A 398 52.92 4.80 -5.86
C VAL A 398 52.91 3.30 -6.16
N ASP A 399 52.19 2.87 -7.20
CA ASP A 399 52.03 1.45 -7.53
C ASP A 399 52.90 1.02 -8.72
N VAL A 400 53.47 -0.19 -8.64
CA VAL A 400 54.29 -0.80 -9.70
C VAL A 400 53.43 -1.29 -10.87
N ARG A 401 52.17 -1.70 -10.60
CA ARG A 401 51.22 -2.18 -11.61
C ARG A 401 49.86 -1.49 -11.45
N PRO A 402 49.78 -0.18 -11.72
CA PRO A 402 48.61 0.65 -11.38
C PRO A 402 47.32 0.17 -12.07
N GLU A 403 47.39 -0.18 -13.35
CA GLU A 403 46.22 -0.65 -14.11
C GLU A 403 45.71 -2.01 -13.64
N ASN A 404 46.59 -2.90 -13.17
CA ASN A 404 46.14 -4.18 -12.59
C ASN A 404 45.37 -3.95 -11.30
N ARG A 405 45.85 -3.05 -10.41
CA ARG A 405 45.14 -2.71 -9.17
C ARG A 405 43.75 -2.12 -9.46
N ILE A 406 43.62 -1.28 -10.49
CA ILE A 406 42.33 -0.71 -10.89
C ILE A 406 41.41 -1.81 -11.47
N ALA A 407 41.93 -2.68 -12.33
CA ALA A 407 41.15 -3.69 -13.04
C ALA A 407 40.53 -4.74 -12.10
N VAL A 408 41.22 -5.09 -11.01
CA VAL A 408 40.76 -6.13 -10.06
C VAL A 408 39.64 -5.67 -9.12
N GLN A 409 39.39 -4.35 -9.01
CA GLN A 409 38.37 -3.83 -8.11
C GLN A 409 36.99 -4.42 -8.45
N TYR A 410 36.26 -4.83 -7.41
CA TYR A 410 34.92 -5.43 -7.50
C TYR A 410 34.82 -6.71 -8.35
N LEU A 411 35.91 -7.43 -8.62
CA LEU A 411 35.82 -8.79 -9.17
C LEU A 411 35.13 -9.74 -8.17
N PRO A 412 34.29 -10.69 -8.62
CA PRO A 412 33.79 -11.75 -7.76
C PRO A 412 34.94 -12.58 -7.16
N GLU A 413 34.79 -13.05 -5.92
CA GLU A 413 35.84 -13.75 -5.15
C GLU A 413 36.51 -14.92 -5.91
N ARG A 414 35.79 -15.57 -6.83
CA ARG A 414 36.32 -16.63 -7.71
C ARG A 414 37.48 -16.20 -8.62
N PHE A 415 37.68 -14.90 -8.82
CA PHE A 415 38.70 -14.34 -9.73
C PHE A 415 39.74 -13.46 -9.03
N SER A 416 39.71 -13.34 -7.68
CA SER A 416 40.63 -12.46 -6.93
C SER A 416 41.88 -13.16 -6.39
N LYS A 417 42.07 -14.44 -6.70
CA LYS A 417 43.25 -15.23 -6.31
C LYS A 417 44.33 -15.26 -7.38
#